data_AF-A0A960NQP2-F1
#
_entry.id   AF-A0A960NQP2-F1
#
_cell.length_a   1.000
_cell.length_b   1.000
_cell.length_c   1.000
_cell.angle_alpha   90.00
_cell.angle_beta   90.00
_cell.angle_gamma   90.00
#
_symmetry.space_group_name_H-M   'P 1'
#
loop_
_entity.id
_entity.type
_entity.pdbx_description
1 polymer ?
#
loop_
_entity_poly.entity_id
_entity_poly.type
_entity_poly.pdbx_seq_one_letter_code
_entity_poly.pdbx_strand_id
1 'polypeptide(L)'
;MFSLASLRYRGVMASRGGPVERIESGEFPMFGRRLFQANARLRPGLVPRRRFQIYSDADGTGSHASPMVARHMAVSEALERWAFHATVRSERREEFGFDVDETSNGMAAFPGLSAAPARRAAVLESLERFCLLHWWEGRIDGQLRDTEWPGVTALAFEPPLGGVAVLLFARSEWGFHVYGHAAAESFSRACERAMLELTRHEWVIHNRLLAVGAGQRVPITERLERRSWFFATEEGHELFRQRLARKASGPTPQPAVVCDREITGPWSDYTTVWRFVLQPPSRRFVEEGDRYFFW
;
A
#
# COMPACT_ATOMS: atom_id res chain seq x y z
N MET A 1 2.35 21.19 5.75
CA MET A 1 1.58 20.33 6.67
C MET A 1 2.36 20.24 7.99
N PHE A 2 1.77 20.62 9.12
CA PHE A 2 2.46 20.56 10.42
C PHE A 2 2.24 19.19 11.07
N SER A 3 3.30 18.39 11.15
CA SER A 3 3.30 17.12 11.87
C SER A 3 3.61 17.34 13.34
N LEU A 4 2.86 16.69 14.23
CA LEU A 4 3.16 16.61 15.66
C LEU A 4 3.75 15.24 16.05
N ALA A 5 4.30 14.49 15.10
CA ALA A 5 4.80 13.14 15.33
C ALA A 5 5.76 13.07 16.54
N SER A 6 6.74 13.98 16.63
CA SER A 6 7.69 14.00 17.76
C SER A 6 7.00 14.17 19.12
N LEU A 7 5.87 14.88 19.18
CA LEU A 7 5.10 15.08 20.39
C LEU A 7 4.15 13.90 20.65
N ARG A 8 3.33 13.52 19.66
CA ARG A 8 2.31 12.48 19.81
C ARG A 8 2.93 11.09 19.99
N TYR A 9 4.11 10.85 19.41
CA TYR A 9 4.80 9.56 19.52
C TYR A 9 5.80 9.47 20.69
N ARG A 10 5.90 10.48 21.55
CA ARG A 10 6.82 10.47 22.71
C ARG A 10 6.63 9.26 23.64
N GLY A 11 5.41 8.73 23.71
CA GLY A 11 5.02 7.58 24.53
C GLY A 11 4.65 6.34 23.72
N VAL A 12 4.93 6.29 22.41
CA VAL A 12 4.42 5.21 21.54
C VAL A 12 5.10 3.86 21.79
N MET A 13 6.29 3.87 22.38
CA MET A 13 7.06 2.66 22.66
C MET A 13 6.49 1.87 23.84
N ALA A 14 6.52 0.54 23.76
CA ALA A 14 6.05 -0.39 24.77
C ALA A 14 6.73 -0.22 26.12
N SER A 15 8.03 0.13 26.13
CA SER A 15 8.78 0.46 27.35
C SER A 15 8.24 1.68 28.11
N ARG A 16 7.32 2.45 27.49
CA ARG A 16 6.61 3.59 28.08
C ARG A 16 5.09 3.37 28.13
N GLY A 17 4.63 2.12 27.99
CA GLY A 17 3.22 1.73 27.99
C GLY A 17 2.53 1.78 26.62
N GLY A 18 3.19 2.29 25.58
CA GLY A 18 2.63 2.45 24.24
C GLY A 18 2.51 1.15 23.42
N PRO A 19 1.91 1.23 22.21
CA PRO A 19 1.59 0.06 21.39
C PRO A 19 2.75 -0.50 20.56
N VAL A 20 3.85 0.24 20.36
CA VAL A 20 4.96 -0.16 19.48
C VAL A 20 6.05 -0.86 20.28
N GLU A 21 6.28 -2.13 19.99
CA GLU A 21 7.31 -2.96 20.63
C GLU A 21 8.72 -2.58 20.18
N ARG A 22 8.92 -2.49 18.86
CA ARG A 22 10.25 -2.26 18.27
C ARG A 22 10.14 -1.42 17.00
N ILE A 23 11.15 -0.58 16.78
CA ILE A 23 11.37 0.11 15.51
C ILE A 23 12.79 -0.20 15.05
N GLU A 24 12.92 -0.78 13.86
CA GLU A 24 14.20 -0.98 13.19
C GLU A 24 14.30 -0.01 12.02
N SER A 25 15.50 0.46 11.71
CA SER A 25 15.71 1.32 10.56
C SER A 25 17.06 1.04 9.92
N GLY A 26 17.12 1.12 8.60
CA GLY A 26 18.32 0.94 7.82
C GLY A 26 18.32 1.83 6.59
N GLU A 27 19.48 1.90 5.93
CA GLU A 27 19.58 2.55 4.64
C GLU A 27 18.91 1.70 3.57
N PHE A 28 18.16 2.36 2.69
CA PHE A 28 17.47 1.77 1.56
C PHE A 28 17.80 2.61 0.33
N PRO A 29 18.84 2.26 -0.44
CA PRO A 29 19.20 3.02 -1.62
C PRO A 29 18.12 2.85 -2.70
N MET A 30 17.76 3.95 -3.36
CA MET A 30 16.77 3.96 -4.44
C MET A 30 17.27 4.87 -5.56
N PHE A 31 17.58 4.29 -6.73
CA PHE A 31 17.98 5.01 -7.96
C PHE A 31 19.00 6.14 -7.71
N GLY A 32 20.11 5.82 -7.06
CA GLY A 32 21.17 6.79 -6.74
C GLY A 32 20.85 7.77 -5.60
N ARG A 33 19.65 7.70 -5.01
CA ARG A 33 19.26 8.47 -3.82
C ARG A 33 19.43 7.60 -2.58
N ARG A 34 20.02 8.18 -1.53
CA ARG A 34 20.07 7.57 -0.20
C ARG A 34 18.75 7.83 0.51
N LEU A 35 17.97 6.78 0.75
CA LEU A 35 16.78 6.83 1.60
C LEU A 35 16.99 5.97 2.83
N PHE A 36 16.09 6.13 3.79
CA PHE A 36 16.00 5.30 4.98
C PHE A 36 14.66 4.60 4.98
N GLN A 37 14.68 3.30 5.27
CA GLN A 37 13.48 2.53 5.56
C GLN A 37 13.44 2.23 7.05
N ALA A 38 12.26 2.39 7.65
CA ALA A 38 11.98 1.99 9.02
C ALA A 38 10.82 1.00 9.06
N ASN A 39 10.89 0.05 9.99
CA ASN A 39 9.92 -0.99 10.22
C ASN A 39 9.48 -0.94 11.68
N ALA A 40 8.19 -0.71 11.91
CA ALA A 40 7.59 -0.71 13.24
C ALA A 40 6.86 -2.04 13.50
N ARG A 41 7.03 -2.61 14.69
CA ARG A 41 6.29 -3.78 15.16
C ARG A 41 5.46 -3.40 16.38
N LEU A 42 4.19 -3.76 16.36
CA LEU A 42 3.26 -3.61 17.46
C LEU A 42 3.47 -4.71 18.50
N ARG A 43 3.08 -4.44 19.74
CA ARG A 43 3.03 -5.46 20.80
C ARG A 43 2.13 -6.64 20.40
N PRO A 44 2.43 -7.86 20.90
CA PRO A 44 1.55 -9.01 20.72
C PRO A 44 0.11 -8.73 21.17
N GLY A 45 -0.85 -9.28 20.44
CA GLY A 45 -2.28 -9.16 20.74
C GLY A 45 -2.98 -7.95 20.12
N LEU A 46 -2.26 -6.95 19.61
CA LEU A 46 -2.88 -5.81 18.92
C LEU A 46 -3.30 -6.14 17.48
N VAL A 47 -2.53 -7.00 16.81
CA VAL A 47 -2.79 -7.47 15.44
C VAL A 47 -2.46 -8.96 15.32
N PRO A 48 -3.16 -9.70 14.44
CA PRO A 48 -2.81 -11.10 14.16
C PRO A 48 -1.39 -11.21 13.59
N ARG A 49 -0.60 -12.16 14.11
CA ARG A 49 0.72 -12.45 13.54
C ARG A 49 0.59 -13.19 12.22
N ARG A 50 1.23 -12.66 11.19
CA ARG A 50 1.31 -13.27 9.87
C ARG A 50 2.49 -14.25 9.86
N ARG A 51 2.31 -15.41 9.22
CA ARG A 51 3.37 -16.43 9.08
C ARG A 51 3.81 -16.49 7.63
N PHE A 52 5.08 -16.80 7.39
CA PHE A 52 5.62 -17.07 6.05
C PHE A 52 5.40 -15.93 5.04
N GLN A 53 5.77 -14.71 5.46
CA GLN A 53 5.76 -13.53 4.61
C GLN A 53 7.09 -13.33 3.88
N ILE A 54 7.04 -12.81 2.65
CA ILE A 54 8.23 -12.45 1.87
C ILE A 54 8.60 -10.96 2.01
N TYR A 55 7.65 -10.08 2.33
CA TYR A 55 7.90 -8.64 2.46
C TYR A 55 8.54 -8.26 3.80
N SER A 56 7.81 -8.46 4.89
CA SER A 56 8.28 -8.21 6.26
C SER A 56 7.24 -8.69 7.27
N ASP A 57 7.68 -9.03 8.47
CA ASP A 57 6.83 -9.22 9.65
C ASP A 57 6.49 -7.90 10.37
N ALA A 58 6.87 -6.76 9.78
CA ALA A 58 6.57 -5.43 10.29
C ALA A 58 5.07 -5.10 10.20
N ASP A 59 4.58 -4.41 11.22
CA ASP A 59 3.20 -3.93 11.30
C ASP A 59 3.03 -2.56 10.61
N GLY A 60 4.13 -1.86 10.32
CA GLY A 60 4.14 -0.67 9.48
C GLY A 60 5.54 -0.40 8.92
N THR A 61 5.61 0.16 7.72
CA THR A 61 6.86 0.50 7.02
C THR A 61 6.87 2.00 6.71
N GLY A 62 8.05 2.61 6.66
CA GLY A 62 8.16 4.01 6.27
C GLY A 62 9.46 4.25 5.55
N SER A 63 9.40 4.95 4.42
CA SER A 63 10.57 5.26 3.59
C SER A 63 10.68 6.76 3.37
N HIS A 64 11.81 7.35 3.72
CA HIS A 64 12.05 8.78 3.54
C HIS A 64 13.55 9.10 3.48
N ALA A 65 13.93 10.24 2.92
CA ALA A 65 15.31 10.75 2.96
C ALA A 65 15.80 11.12 4.38
N SER A 66 14.89 11.16 5.36
CA SER A 66 15.19 11.46 6.77
C SER A 66 14.85 10.22 7.59
N PRO A 67 15.79 9.69 8.37
CA PRO A 67 15.55 8.49 9.17
C PRO A 67 14.46 8.73 10.23
N MET A 68 14.36 9.94 10.76
CA MET A 68 13.32 10.30 11.72
C MET A 68 11.92 10.26 11.09
N VAL A 69 11.78 10.83 9.89
CA VAL A 69 10.49 10.84 9.17
C VAL A 69 10.09 9.43 8.76
N ALA A 70 11.03 8.61 8.28
CA ALA A 70 10.81 7.20 7.97
C ALA A 70 10.23 6.45 9.19
N ARG A 71 10.82 6.67 10.38
CA ARG A 71 10.31 6.07 11.64
C ARG A 71 8.90 6.53 11.97
N HIS A 72 8.59 7.82 11.82
CA HIS A 72 7.24 8.33 12.07
C HIS A 72 6.21 7.77 11.09
N MET A 73 6.57 7.60 9.82
CA MET A 73 5.72 6.95 8.81
C MET A 73 5.46 5.49 9.19
N ALA A 74 6.50 4.75 9.56
CA ALA A 74 6.37 3.36 9.99
C ALA A 74 5.46 3.21 11.22
N VAL A 75 5.56 4.12 12.19
CA VAL A 75 4.66 4.16 13.35
C VAL A 75 3.22 4.50 12.92
N SER A 76 3.02 5.43 11.99
CA SER A 76 1.69 5.78 11.48
C SER A 76 1.01 4.56 10.84
N GLU A 77 1.71 3.88 9.93
CA GLU A 77 1.19 2.67 9.27
C GLU A 77 0.91 1.53 10.28
N ALA A 78 1.75 1.38 11.30
CA ALA A 78 1.50 0.39 12.35
C ALA A 78 0.24 0.71 13.16
N LEU A 79 0.01 1.98 13.52
CA LEU A 79 -1.20 2.39 14.24
C LEU A 79 -2.44 2.29 13.36
N GLU A 80 -2.33 2.54 12.06
CA GLU A 80 -3.39 2.29 11.09
C GLU A 80 -3.75 0.80 11.01
N ARG A 81 -2.74 -0.09 10.98
CA ARG A 81 -2.95 -1.54 10.97
C ARG A 81 -3.61 -2.03 12.26
N TRP A 82 -3.25 -1.44 13.40
CA TRP A 82 -3.96 -1.69 14.66
C TRP A 82 -5.42 -1.25 14.57
N ALA A 83 -5.68 -0.04 14.07
CA ALA A 83 -7.04 0.47 13.89
C ALA A 83 -7.88 -0.47 13.01
N PHE A 84 -7.35 -0.87 11.85
CA PHE A 84 -7.99 -1.81 10.94
C PHE A 84 -8.40 -3.11 11.63
N HIS A 85 -7.47 -3.78 12.32
CA HIS A 85 -7.74 -5.06 12.96
C HIS A 85 -8.70 -4.95 14.14
N ALA A 86 -8.69 -3.82 14.85
CA ALA A 86 -9.64 -3.56 15.92
C ALA A 86 -11.07 -3.32 15.39
N THR A 87 -11.23 -2.76 14.19
CA THR A 87 -12.54 -2.37 13.67
C THR A 87 -13.17 -3.36 12.70
N VAL A 88 -12.39 -4.01 11.84
CA VAL A 88 -12.93 -4.86 10.75
C VAL A 88 -13.79 -6.04 11.23
N ARG A 89 -13.54 -6.51 12.46
CA ARG A 89 -14.31 -7.59 13.12
C ARG A 89 -15.20 -7.11 14.28
N SER A 90 -15.31 -5.80 14.46
CA SER A 90 -16.14 -5.21 15.51
C SER A 90 -17.59 -5.04 15.05
N GLU A 91 -18.50 -4.76 15.99
CA GLU A 91 -19.88 -4.37 15.70
C GLU A 91 -19.96 -3.07 14.88
N ARG A 92 -18.91 -2.24 14.90
CA ARG A 92 -18.80 -0.99 14.13
C ARG A 92 -18.33 -1.22 12.69
N ARG A 93 -18.21 -2.46 12.20
CA ARG A 93 -17.61 -2.72 10.88
C ARG A 93 -18.37 -2.04 9.73
N GLU A 94 -19.70 -2.03 9.78
CA GLU A 94 -20.57 -1.40 8.76
C GLU A 94 -20.46 0.12 8.80
N GLU A 95 -20.21 0.70 9.98
CA GLU A 95 -19.98 2.14 10.16
C GLU A 95 -18.84 2.64 9.25
N PHE A 96 -17.87 1.77 8.97
CA PHE A 96 -16.66 2.11 8.22
C PHE A 96 -16.59 1.47 6.82
N GLY A 97 -17.68 0.84 6.36
CA GLY A 97 -17.77 0.22 5.04
C GLY A 97 -16.98 -1.08 4.89
N PHE A 98 -16.67 -1.77 6.00
CA PHE A 98 -15.95 -3.06 5.97
C PHE A 98 -16.84 -4.24 5.56
N ASP A 99 -18.14 -4.04 5.42
CA ASP A 99 -19.09 -4.94 4.77
C ASP A 99 -18.94 -4.91 3.24
N VAL A 100 -18.59 -3.74 2.68
CA VAL A 100 -18.34 -3.54 1.25
C VAL A 100 -16.89 -3.85 0.87
N ASP A 101 -15.92 -3.30 1.60
CA ASP A 101 -14.48 -3.56 1.42
C ASP A 101 -13.84 -3.93 2.76
N GLU A 102 -13.63 -5.22 2.97
CA GLU A 102 -13.07 -5.79 4.20
C GLU A 102 -11.54 -5.61 4.36
N THR A 103 -10.88 -4.88 3.45
CA THR A 103 -9.43 -4.63 3.47
C THR A 103 -9.11 -3.27 4.09
N SER A 104 -7.82 -2.97 4.30
CA SER A 104 -7.37 -1.66 4.77
C SER A 104 -7.39 -0.55 3.71
N ASN A 105 -7.85 -0.81 2.48
CA ASN A 105 -7.87 0.16 1.39
C ASN A 105 -8.43 1.54 1.78
N GLY A 106 -7.66 2.59 1.52
CA GLY A 106 -8.11 3.95 1.81
C GLY A 106 -8.15 4.24 3.31
N MET A 107 -7.33 3.56 4.10
CA MET A 107 -7.01 3.99 5.45
C MET A 107 -5.75 4.83 5.45
N ALA A 108 -5.69 5.84 6.32
CA ALA A 108 -4.46 6.60 6.52
C ALA A 108 -4.36 7.11 7.94
N ALA A 109 -3.19 6.94 8.55
CA ALA A 109 -2.85 7.56 9.83
C ALA A 109 -2.02 8.84 9.66
N PHE A 110 -2.37 9.89 10.42
CA PHE A 110 -1.52 11.09 10.53
C PHE A 110 -1.47 11.67 11.96
N PRO A 111 -0.26 11.91 12.52
CA PRO A 111 -0.08 12.45 13.86
C PRO A 111 -0.16 13.98 13.88
N GLY A 112 -1.28 14.56 13.43
CA GLY A 112 -1.53 16.01 13.42
C GLY A 112 -2.53 16.46 14.49
N LEU A 113 -2.81 17.77 14.57
CA LEU A 113 -3.97 18.30 15.31
C LEU A 113 -5.26 18.23 14.51
N SER A 114 -5.16 18.16 13.19
CA SER A 114 -6.29 18.11 12.27
C SER A 114 -6.33 16.75 11.59
N ALA A 115 -7.55 16.28 11.31
CA ALA A 115 -7.80 15.08 10.52
C ALA A 115 -7.56 15.27 9.01
N ALA A 116 -7.47 16.52 8.52
CA ALA A 116 -7.39 16.80 7.09
C ALA A 116 -6.21 16.12 6.36
N PRO A 117 -5.00 16.03 6.94
CA PRO A 117 -3.91 15.22 6.39
C PRO A 117 -4.23 13.72 6.24
N ALA A 118 -4.79 13.11 7.29
CA ALA A 118 -5.17 11.70 7.27
C ALA A 118 -6.24 11.46 6.21
N ARG A 119 -7.28 12.30 6.19
CA ARG A 119 -8.32 12.24 5.16
C ARG A 119 -7.75 12.38 3.75
N ARG A 120 -6.85 13.34 3.50
CA ARG A 120 -6.25 13.53 2.18
C ARG A 120 -5.48 12.30 1.72
N ALA A 121 -4.68 11.72 2.60
CA ALA A 121 -3.93 10.51 2.29
C ALA A 121 -4.86 9.32 2.00
N ALA A 122 -5.91 9.14 2.83
CA ALA A 122 -6.93 8.11 2.64
C ALA A 122 -7.68 8.26 1.30
N VAL A 123 -8.02 9.50 0.92
CA VAL A 123 -8.66 9.80 -0.38
C VAL A 123 -7.74 9.40 -1.53
N LEU A 124 -6.48 9.82 -1.51
CA LEU A 124 -5.53 9.47 -2.58
C LEU A 124 -5.34 7.96 -2.68
N GLU A 125 -5.14 7.26 -1.57
CA GLU A 125 -5.05 5.81 -1.58
C GLU A 125 -6.32 5.17 -2.13
N SER A 126 -7.51 5.62 -1.72
CA SER A 126 -8.76 5.07 -2.27
C SER A 126 -8.90 5.30 -3.78
N LEU A 127 -8.44 6.43 -4.30
CA LEU A 127 -8.43 6.72 -5.74
C LEU A 127 -7.44 5.83 -6.51
N GLU A 128 -6.27 5.55 -5.93
CA GLU A 128 -5.34 4.55 -6.45
C GLU A 128 -6.03 3.19 -6.56
N ARG A 129 -6.67 2.73 -5.48
CA ARG A 129 -7.37 1.43 -5.45
C ARG A 129 -8.54 1.41 -6.43
N PHE A 130 -9.34 2.46 -6.50
CA PHE A 130 -10.40 2.60 -7.50
C PHE A 130 -9.84 2.43 -8.92
N CYS A 131 -8.78 3.16 -9.27
CA CYS A 131 -8.19 3.08 -10.61
C CYS A 131 -7.65 1.68 -10.91
N LEU A 132 -6.91 1.07 -9.99
CA LEU A 132 -6.31 -0.27 -10.21
C LEU A 132 -7.38 -1.35 -10.36
N LEU A 133 -8.38 -1.39 -9.49
CA LEU A 133 -9.43 -2.40 -9.53
C LEU A 133 -10.31 -2.25 -10.78
N HIS A 134 -10.74 -1.02 -11.09
CA HIS A 134 -11.53 -0.77 -12.30
C HIS A 134 -10.72 -0.98 -13.57
N TRP A 135 -9.43 -0.63 -13.56
CA TRP A 135 -8.56 -0.93 -14.68
C TRP A 135 -8.46 -2.43 -14.84
N TRP A 136 -8.07 -3.20 -13.83
CA TRP A 136 -7.91 -4.65 -13.96
C TRP A 136 -9.17 -5.34 -14.48
N GLU A 137 -10.35 -4.90 -14.02
CA GLU A 137 -11.65 -5.44 -14.47
C GLU A 137 -12.16 -4.92 -15.82
N GLY A 138 -11.36 -4.12 -16.54
CA GLY A 138 -11.71 -3.66 -17.89
C GLY A 138 -12.69 -2.50 -17.95
N ARG A 139 -12.86 -1.73 -16.86
CA ARG A 139 -13.86 -0.65 -16.77
C ARG A 139 -13.30 0.74 -17.03
N ILE A 140 -11.98 0.92 -16.91
CA ILE A 140 -11.29 2.16 -17.29
C ILE A 140 -10.03 1.85 -18.10
N ASP A 141 -9.68 2.80 -18.96
CA ASP A 141 -8.39 2.83 -19.65
C ASP A 141 -7.37 3.59 -18.80
N GLY A 142 -6.10 3.25 -18.99
CA GLY A 142 -4.97 4.08 -18.57
C GLY A 142 -4.20 4.59 -19.77
N GLN A 143 -3.42 5.64 -19.56
CA GLN A 143 -2.53 6.21 -20.59
C GLN A 143 -1.10 5.79 -20.30
N LEU A 144 -0.45 5.14 -21.28
CA LEU A 144 0.98 4.87 -21.20
C LEU A 144 1.75 6.20 -21.27
N ARG A 145 2.70 6.37 -20.36
CA ARG A 145 3.56 7.55 -20.25
C ARG A 145 4.98 7.11 -19.93
N ASP A 146 5.92 7.80 -20.55
CA ASP A 146 7.33 7.68 -20.20
C ASP A 146 7.57 8.24 -18.80
N THR A 147 8.56 7.66 -18.13
CA THR A 147 9.03 8.13 -16.83
C THR A 147 10.44 8.68 -16.96
N GLU A 148 10.91 9.37 -15.92
CA GLU A 148 12.31 9.81 -15.86
C GLU A 148 13.30 8.66 -15.60
N TRP A 149 12.81 7.47 -15.21
CA TRP A 149 13.63 6.29 -14.94
C TRP A 149 13.73 5.40 -16.18
N PRO A 150 14.94 5.18 -16.72
CA PRO A 150 15.13 4.31 -17.87
C PRO A 150 14.58 2.90 -17.64
N GLY A 151 13.86 2.35 -18.62
CA GLY A 151 13.29 1.00 -18.55
C GLY A 151 12.05 0.87 -17.68
N VAL A 152 11.55 1.97 -17.10
CA VAL A 152 10.30 1.99 -16.32
C VAL A 152 9.21 2.72 -17.09
N THR A 153 8.08 2.04 -17.26
CA THR A 153 6.90 2.59 -17.93
C THR A 153 5.80 2.87 -16.92
N ALA A 154 5.10 4.00 -17.07
CA ALA A 154 3.92 4.31 -16.28
C ALA A 154 2.64 4.05 -17.09
N LEU A 155 1.67 3.42 -16.46
CA LEU A 155 0.27 3.50 -16.84
C LEU A 155 -0.41 4.51 -15.91
N ALA A 156 -0.79 5.67 -16.44
CA ALA A 156 -1.38 6.77 -15.70
C ALA A 156 -2.91 6.78 -15.80
N PHE A 157 -3.55 7.20 -14.72
CA PHE A 157 -5.00 7.37 -14.62
C PHE A 157 -5.32 8.76 -14.09
N GLU A 158 -6.47 9.28 -14.51
CA GLU A 158 -7.07 10.51 -13.99
C GLU A 158 -8.27 10.12 -13.12
N PRO A 159 -8.11 10.03 -11.78
CA PRO A 159 -9.19 9.59 -10.90
C PRO A 159 -10.31 10.63 -10.86
N PRO A 160 -11.57 10.21 -10.63
CA PRO A 160 -12.73 11.10 -10.78
C PRO A 160 -12.83 12.19 -9.71
N LEU A 161 -12.06 12.11 -8.62
CA LEU A 161 -12.00 13.12 -7.55
C LEU A 161 -10.69 13.93 -7.56
N GLY A 162 -9.97 13.90 -8.68
CA GLY A 162 -8.71 14.62 -8.87
C GLY A 162 -7.47 13.84 -8.44
N GLY A 163 -6.31 14.50 -8.57
CA GLY A 163 -5.00 13.85 -8.43
C GLY A 163 -4.64 13.01 -9.66
N VAL A 164 -3.63 12.17 -9.51
CA VAL A 164 -3.14 11.23 -10.52
C VAL A 164 -2.83 9.91 -9.83
N ALA A 165 -3.34 8.81 -10.35
CA ALA A 165 -2.90 7.46 -9.97
C ALA A 165 -2.00 6.90 -11.06
N VAL A 166 -0.95 6.18 -10.67
CA VAL A 166 -0.05 5.52 -11.61
C VAL A 166 0.19 4.09 -11.20
N LEU A 167 0.37 3.24 -12.20
CA LEU A 167 0.95 1.92 -12.08
C LEU A 167 2.26 1.89 -12.86
N LEU A 168 3.36 1.69 -12.17
CA LEU A 168 4.68 1.53 -12.77
C LEU A 168 4.97 0.06 -12.97
N PHE A 169 5.63 -0.26 -14.07
CA PHE A 169 6.10 -1.60 -14.35
C PHE A 169 7.42 -1.58 -15.13
N ALA A 170 8.26 -2.58 -14.85
CA ALA A 170 9.55 -2.75 -15.48
C ALA A 170 9.97 -4.23 -15.51
N ARG A 171 11.00 -4.53 -16.31
CA ARG A 171 11.74 -5.78 -16.20
C ARG A 171 13.00 -5.52 -15.38
N SER A 172 13.17 -6.25 -14.29
CA SER A 172 14.37 -6.17 -13.45
C SER A 172 15.61 -6.66 -14.20
N GLU A 173 16.78 -6.24 -13.74
CA GLU A 173 18.07 -6.73 -14.25
C GLU A 173 18.27 -8.25 -14.04
N TRP A 174 17.54 -8.82 -13.07
CA TRP A 174 17.53 -10.26 -12.77
C TRP A 174 16.49 -11.04 -13.58
N GLY A 175 15.82 -10.41 -14.54
CA GLY A 175 14.99 -11.07 -15.54
C GLY A 175 13.52 -11.28 -15.17
N PHE A 176 13.10 -10.94 -13.95
CA PHE A 176 11.69 -10.98 -13.50
C PHE A 176 11.00 -9.62 -13.64
N HIS A 177 9.67 -9.58 -13.49
CA HIS A 177 8.88 -8.36 -13.62
C HIS A 177 8.57 -7.72 -12.27
N VAL A 178 8.56 -6.38 -12.25
CA VAL A 178 8.32 -5.60 -11.03
C VAL A 178 7.30 -4.53 -11.29
N TYR A 179 6.56 -4.19 -10.24
CA TYR A 179 5.46 -3.22 -10.30
C TYR A 179 5.38 -2.46 -8.99
N GLY A 180 4.90 -1.23 -9.07
CA GLY A 180 4.50 -0.43 -7.91
C GLY A 180 3.42 0.55 -8.32
N HIS A 181 2.56 0.95 -7.39
CA HIS A 181 1.47 1.87 -7.69
C HIS A 181 1.32 2.92 -6.61
N ALA A 182 0.83 4.08 -7.01
CA ALA A 182 0.57 5.15 -6.07
C ALA A 182 -0.42 6.15 -6.66
N ALA A 183 -1.11 6.88 -5.79
CA ALA A 183 -1.71 8.16 -6.15
C ALA A 183 -1.07 9.35 -5.44
N ALA A 184 -1.07 10.49 -6.11
CA ALA A 184 -0.63 11.77 -5.57
C ALA A 184 -1.33 12.93 -6.28
N GLU A 185 -1.04 14.16 -5.85
CA GLU A 185 -1.59 15.38 -6.47
C GLU A 185 -1.03 15.67 -7.87
N SER A 186 0.05 15.00 -8.28
CA SER A 186 0.67 15.17 -9.60
C SER A 186 1.31 13.88 -10.10
N PHE A 187 1.47 13.76 -11.42
CA PHE A 187 2.09 12.60 -12.06
C PHE A 187 3.50 12.30 -11.51
N SER A 188 4.38 13.31 -11.43
CA SER A 188 5.74 13.11 -10.90
C SER A 188 5.75 12.59 -9.46
N ARG A 189 4.90 13.14 -8.58
CA ARG A 189 4.79 12.66 -7.19
C ARG A 189 4.20 11.26 -7.09
N ALA A 190 3.23 10.93 -7.95
CA ALA A 190 2.67 9.59 -8.01
C ALA A 190 3.75 8.59 -8.48
N CYS A 191 4.54 8.95 -9.50
CA CYS A 191 5.64 8.10 -9.93
C CYS A 191 6.73 7.95 -8.84
N GLU A 192 7.16 9.01 -8.17
CA GLU A 192 8.15 8.90 -7.07
C GLU A 192 7.67 7.91 -5.98
N ARG A 193 6.39 7.98 -5.61
CA ARG A 193 5.79 7.07 -4.62
C ARG A 193 5.69 5.63 -5.14
N ALA A 194 5.22 5.45 -6.37
CA ALA A 194 5.10 4.13 -6.98
C ALA A 194 6.47 3.48 -7.21
N MET A 195 7.51 4.27 -7.48
CA MET A 195 8.89 3.78 -7.60
C MET A 195 9.42 3.22 -6.27
N LEU A 196 9.08 3.82 -5.12
CA LEU A 196 9.44 3.27 -3.80
C LEU A 196 8.87 1.85 -3.63
N GLU A 197 7.60 1.67 -4.01
CA GLU A 197 6.96 0.36 -3.94
C GLU A 197 7.56 -0.62 -4.94
N LEU A 198 7.84 -0.18 -6.18
CA LEU A 198 8.46 -0.99 -7.23
C LEU A 198 9.85 -1.48 -6.79
N THR A 199 10.70 -0.62 -6.24
CA THR A 199 12.04 -1.03 -5.73
C THR A 199 11.93 -1.98 -4.55
N ARG A 200 10.98 -1.75 -3.64
CA ARG A 200 10.74 -2.67 -2.52
C ARG A 200 10.29 -4.04 -3.03
N HIS A 201 9.37 -4.05 -4.00
CA HIS A 201 8.89 -5.26 -4.64
C HIS A 201 10.05 -6.00 -5.32
N GLU A 202 10.88 -5.30 -6.08
CA GLU A 202 12.06 -5.86 -6.73
C GLU A 202 13.00 -6.55 -5.73
N TRP A 203 13.34 -5.86 -4.64
CA TRP A 203 14.22 -6.40 -3.60
C TRP A 203 13.62 -7.66 -2.93
N VAL A 204 12.31 -7.65 -2.64
CA VAL A 204 11.60 -8.79 -2.05
C VAL A 204 11.61 -10.01 -2.97
N ILE A 205 11.31 -9.82 -4.26
CA ILE A 205 11.31 -10.91 -5.24
C ILE A 205 12.72 -11.45 -5.44
N HIS A 206 13.73 -10.57 -5.57
CA HIS A 206 15.12 -10.97 -5.71
C HIS A 206 15.60 -11.85 -4.54
N ASN A 207 15.40 -11.39 -3.30
CA ASN A 207 15.79 -12.15 -2.12
C ASN A 207 15.06 -13.49 -2.03
N ARG A 208 13.79 -13.51 -2.43
CA ARG A 208 13.01 -14.74 -2.46
C ARG A 208 13.56 -15.73 -3.49
N LEU A 209 13.93 -15.26 -4.68
CA LEU A 209 14.57 -16.10 -5.70
C LEU A 209 15.89 -16.68 -5.20
N LEU A 210 16.73 -15.87 -4.53
CA LEU A 210 17.97 -16.35 -3.90
C LEU A 210 17.70 -17.44 -2.85
N ALA A 211 16.71 -17.22 -1.98
CA ALA A 211 16.33 -18.20 -0.94
C ALA A 211 15.85 -19.52 -1.56
N VAL A 212 15.02 -19.46 -2.60
CA VAL A 212 14.54 -20.64 -3.34
C VAL A 212 15.70 -21.37 -4.03
N GLY A 213 16.62 -20.62 -4.64
CA GLY A 213 17.85 -21.17 -5.24
C GLY A 213 18.76 -21.85 -4.22
N ALA A 214 18.78 -21.35 -2.98
CA ALA A 214 19.47 -21.97 -1.84
C ALA A 214 18.68 -23.13 -1.19
N GLY A 215 17.56 -23.56 -1.78
CA GLY A 215 16.76 -24.69 -1.30
C GLY A 215 15.70 -24.35 -0.24
N GLN A 216 15.52 -23.08 0.14
CA GLN A 216 14.50 -22.66 1.09
C GLN A 216 13.14 -22.51 0.39
N ARG A 217 12.33 -23.57 0.41
CA ARG A 217 11.01 -23.63 -0.23
C ARG A 217 9.85 -23.42 0.75
N VAL A 218 9.93 -22.36 1.56
CA VAL A 218 8.86 -22.01 2.50
C VAL A 218 7.65 -21.47 1.72
N PRO A 219 6.44 -22.01 1.84
CA PRO A 219 5.28 -21.54 1.07
C PRO A 219 4.89 -20.09 1.43
N ILE A 220 4.46 -19.30 0.45
CA ILE A 220 3.90 -17.97 0.66
C ILE A 220 2.42 -18.14 1.03
N THR A 221 2.01 -17.69 2.22
CA THR A 221 0.62 -17.91 2.69
C THR A 221 -0.29 -16.71 2.51
N GLU A 222 0.27 -15.51 2.52
CA GLU A 222 -0.48 -14.26 2.37
C GLU A 222 -0.87 -14.06 0.89
N ARG A 223 -2.15 -13.73 0.63
CA ARG A 223 -2.74 -13.71 -0.72
C ARG A 223 -2.16 -12.61 -1.60
N LEU A 224 -2.00 -11.40 -1.07
CA LEU A 224 -1.44 -10.26 -1.78
C LEU A 224 0.03 -10.54 -2.14
N GLU A 225 0.79 -11.14 -1.24
CA GLU A 225 2.17 -11.57 -1.50
C GLU A 225 2.26 -12.68 -2.56
N ARG A 226 1.31 -13.64 -2.57
CA ARG A 226 1.23 -14.64 -3.65
C ARG A 226 0.93 -14.01 -5.01
N ARG A 227 0.05 -13.00 -5.06
CA ARG A 227 -0.23 -12.23 -6.30
C ARG A 227 1.02 -11.49 -6.77
N SER A 228 1.67 -10.75 -5.89
CA SER A 228 2.94 -10.07 -6.18
C SER A 228 3.98 -11.04 -6.74
N TRP A 229 4.14 -12.22 -6.12
CA TRP A 229 5.02 -13.28 -6.62
C TRP A 229 4.61 -13.81 -7.99
N PHE A 230 3.32 -14.10 -8.21
CA PHE A 230 2.81 -14.60 -9.48
C PHE A 230 3.05 -13.61 -10.62
N PHE A 231 2.76 -12.32 -10.41
CA PHE A 231 2.96 -11.29 -11.43
C PHE A 231 4.41 -10.96 -11.75
N ALA A 232 5.35 -11.34 -10.88
CA ALA A 232 6.78 -11.27 -11.16
C ALA A 232 7.25 -12.32 -12.19
N THR A 233 6.46 -13.38 -12.41
CA THR A 233 6.73 -14.42 -13.42
C THR A 233 6.33 -13.98 -14.84
N GLU A 234 6.86 -14.68 -15.85
CA GLU A 234 6.47 -14.47 -17.26
C GLU A 234 4.97 -14.76 -17.49
N GLU A 235 4.41 -15.78 -16.83
CA GLU A 235 2.98 -16.10 -16.95
C GLU A 235 2.09 -14.98 -16.40
N GLY A 236 2.41 -14.50 -15.19
CA GLY A 236 1.67 -13.38 -14.61
C GLY A 236 1.83 -12.10 -15.41
N HIS A 237 3.03 -11.81 -15.90
CA HIS A 237 3.28 -10.65 -16.74
C HIS A 237 2.56 -10.74 -18.10
N GLU A 238 2.42 -11.92 -18.70
CA GLU A 238 1.61 -12.12 -19.91
C GLU A 238 0.14 -11.76 -19.65
N LEU A 239 -0.44 -12.17 -18.51
CA LEU A 239 -1.81 -11.74 -18.15
C LEU A 239 -1.92 -10.22 -17.99
N PHE A 240 -0.91 -9.60 -17.37
CA PHE A 240 -0.81 -8.15 -17.27
C PHE A 240 -0.78 -7.49 -18.66
N ARG A 241 0.05 -7.99 -19.59
CA ARG A 241 0.15 -7.48 -20.97
C ARG A 241 -1.15 -7.67 -21.75
N GLN A 242 -1.82 -8.81 -21.60
CA GLN A 242 -3.15 -9.04 -22.19
C GLN A 242 -4.17 -8.03 -21.69
N ARG A 243 -4.14 -7.70 -20.39
CA ARG A 243 -4.99 -6.65 -19.86
C ARG A 243 -4.60 -5.29 -20.44
N LEU A 244 -3.32 -4.94 -20.45
CA LEU A 244 -2.82 -3.66 -20.98
C LEU A 244 -3.22 -3.41 -22.44
N ALA A 245 -3.24 -4.45 -23.27
CA ALA A 245 -3.61 -4.37 -24.68
C ALA A 245 -5.14 -4.20 -24.93
N ARG A 246 -5.98 -4.48 -23.92
CA ARG A 246 -7.44 -4.40 -24.06
C ARG A 246 -7.95 -3.01 -23.72
N LYS A 247 -8.91 -2.54 -24.52
CA LYS A 247 -9.68 -1.35 -24.21
C LYS A 247 -10.76 -1.62 -23.19
N ALA A 248 -11.06 -0.61 -22.38
CA ALA A 248 -12.17 -0.64 -21.46
C ALA A 248 -13.48 -0.87 -22.21
N SER A 249 -14.41 -1.58 -21.56
CA SER A 249 -15.74 -1.84 -22.10
C SER A 249 -16.81 -1.34 -21.13
N GLY A 250 -17.93 -0.87 -21.70
CA GLY A 250 -19.05 -0.34 -20.93
C GLY A 250 -18.89 1.13 -20.51
N PRO A 251 -19.83 1.63 -19.69
CA PRO A 251 -19.83 3.02 -19.24
C PRO A 251 -18.70 3.29 -18.26
N THR A 252 -18.18 4.52 -18.29
CA THR A 252 -17.20 4.99 -17.31
C THR A 252 -17.78 4.89 -15.90
N PRO A 253 -17.10 4.22 -14.96
CA PRO A 253 -17.59 4.03 -13.60
C PRO A 253 -17.73 5.38 -12.89
N GLN A 254 -18.86 5.57 -12.21
CA GLN A 254 -19.07 6.71 -11.33
C GLN A 254 -18.57 6.34 -9.92
N PRO A 255 -17.76 7.19 -9.26
CA PRO A 255 -17.30 6.91 -7.91
C PRO A 255 -18.47 7.00 -6.93
N ALA A 256 -18.67 5.95 -6.13
CA ALA A 256 -19.60 5.98 -5.01
C ALA A 256 -18.80 5.89 -3.70
N VAL A 257 -18.91 6.94 -2.86
CA VAL A 257 -18.25 6.97 -1.55
C VAL A 257 -19.06 6.11 -0.58
N VAL A 258 -18.45 5.02 -0.12
CA VAL A 258 -19.04 4.11 0.88
C VAL A 258 -18.77 4.64 2.28
N CYS A 259 -17.60 5.22 2.51
CA CYS A 259 -17.20 5.73 3.81
C CYS A 259 -16.23 6.91 3.64
N ASP A 260 -16.38 7.93 4.49
CA ASP A 260 -15.48 9.08 4.60
C ASP A 260 -15.52 9.59 6.05
N ARG A 261 -14.74 8.97 6.95
CA ARG A 261 -14.74 9.32 8.37
C ARG A 261 -13.49 8.90 9.12
N GLU A 262 -13.30 9.54 10.27
CA GLU A 262 -12.31 9.13 11.26
C GLU A 262 -12.71 7.81 11.93
N ILE A 263 -11.75 6.90 12.06
CA ILE A 263 -11.87 5.70 12.88
C ILE A 263 -11.29 6.02 14.27
N THR A 264 -12.17 6.12 15.26
CA THR A 264 -11.80 6.41 16.65
C THR A 264 -11.52 5.13 17.45
N GLY A 265 -10.52 5.18 18.34
CA GLY A 265 -10.15 4.06 19.20
C GLY A 265 -8.91 4.35 20.05
N PRO A 266 -8.29 3.34 20.70
CA PRO A 266 -7.13 3.57 21.55
C PRO A 266 -5.89 4.14 20.84
N TRP A 267 -5.79 4.04 19.50
CA TRP A 267 -4.75 4.70 18.71
C TRP A 267 -4.95 6.23 18.63
N SER A 268 -6.15 6.74 18.92
CA SER A 268 -6.49 8.17 18.86
C SER A 268 -5.65 9.02 19.81
N ASP A 269 -5.01 8.44 20.83
CA ASP A 269 -4.02 9.11 21.67
C ASP A 269 -2.78 9.56 20.87
N TYR A 270 -2.41 8.78 19.86
CA TYR A 270 -1.16 8.94 19.12
C TYR A 270 -1.36 9.54 17.73
N THR A 271 -2.48 9.22 17.07
CA THR A 271 -2.71 9.61 15.67
C THR A 271 -4.19 9.68 15.34
N THR A 272 -4.54 10.48 14.35
CA THR A 272 -5.85 10.36 13.70
C THR A 272 -5.74 9.28 12.62
N VAL A 273 -6.73 8.38 12.55
CA VAL A 273 -6.86 7.38 11.48
C VAL A 273 -8.12 7.71 10.71
N TRP A 274 -8.01 7.91 9.41
CA TRP A 274 -9.16 8.18 8.54
C TRP A 274 -9.41 7.01 7.60
N ARG A 275 -10.68 6.71 7.32
CA ARG A 275 -11.11 5.80 6.28
C ARG A 275 -11.87 6.58 5.21
N PHE A 276 -11.40 6.48 3.99
CA PHE A 276 -12.12 6.90 2.79
C PHE A 276 -12.16 5.71 1.86
N VAL A 277 -13.35 5.18 1.54
CA VAL A 277 -13.45 4.05 0.61
C VAL A 277 -14.51 4.30 -0.45
N LEU A 278 -14.10 4.08 -1.70
CA LEU A 278 -14.98 4.03 -2.86
C LEU A 278 -15.48 2.60 -3.06
N GLN A 279 -16.71 2.46 -3.55
CA GLN A 279 -17.30 1.19 -3.93
C GLN A 279 -16.39 0.48 -4.96
N PRO A 280 -15.85 -0.71 -4.65
CA PRO A 280 -15.07 -1.48 -5.62
C PRO A 280 -15.97 -1.98 -6.76
N PRO A 281 -15.41 -2.27 -7.94
CA PRO A 281 -16.17 -2.74 -9.10
C PRO A 281 -16.83 -4.11 -8.85
N SER A 282 -16.20 -4.95 -8.04
CA SER A 282 -16.70 -6.26 -7.60
C SER A 282 -15.95 -6.71 -6.35
N ARG A 283 -16.30 -7.89 -5.80
CA ARG A 283 -15.55 -8.55 -4.73
C ARG A 283 -14.40 -9.43 -5.22
N ARG A 284 -14.14 -9.50 -6.54
CA ARG A 284 -13.11 -10.37 -7.13
C ARG A 284 -11.70 -10.09 -6.59
N PHE A 285 -11.40 -8.84 -6.23
CA PHE A 285 -10.10 -8.50 -5.61
C PHE A 285 -9.88 -9.17 -4.25
N VAL A 286 -10.94 -9.62 -3.58
CA VAL A 286 -10.88 -10.44 -2.35
C VAL A 286 -11.02 -11.92 -2.70
N GLU A 287 -11.94 -12.28 -3.59
CA GLU A 287 -12.34 -13.67 -3.83
C GLU A 287 -11.38 -14.43 -4.77
N GLU A 288 -10.81 -13.75 -5.76
CA GLU A 288 -9.90 -14.39 -6.71
C GLU A 288 -8.54 -14.68 -6.08
N GLY A 289 -7.92 -15.77 -6.54
CA GLY A 289 -6.60 -16.18 -6.08
C GLY A 289 -5.48 -15.31 -6.63
N ASP A 290 -4.39 -15.97 -7.02
CA ASP A 290 -3.12 -15.30 -7.29
C ASP A 290 -3.09 -14.55 -8.63
N ARG A 291 -4.11 -14.76 -9.48
CA ARG A 291 -4.22 -14.20 -10.84
C ARG A 291 -4.88 -12.83 -10.91
N TYR A 292 -5.28 -12.23 -9.80
CA TYR A 292 -5.86 -10.88 -9.77
C TYR A 292 -4.75 -9.85 -9.53
N PHE A 293 -4.61 -8.84 -10.39
CA PHE A 293 -3.53 -7.85 -10.31
C PHE A 293 -3.83 -6.79 -9.24
N PHE A 294 -3.50 -7.11 -7.99
CA PHE A 294 -3.66 -6.22 -6.85
C PHE A 294 -3.01 -6.78 -5.58
N TRP A 295 -2.16 -6.01 -4.92
CA TRP A 295 -1.56 -6.36 -3.61
C TRP A 295 -1.30 -5.14 -2.71
#